data_AF-A0A354GSV5-F1
#
_entry.id   AF-A0A354GSV5-F1
#
_cell.length_a   1.000
_cell.length_b   1.000
_cell.length_c   1.000
_cell.angle_alpha   90.00
_cell.angle_beta   90.00
_cell.angle_gamma   90.00
#
_symmetry.space_group_name_H-M   'P 1'
#
loop_
_entity.id
_entity.type
_entity.pdbx_description
1 polymer ?
#
loop_
_entity_poly.entity_id
_entity_poly.type
_entity_poly.pdbx_seq_one_letter_code
_entity_poly.pdbx_strand_id
1 'polypeptide(L)'
;LATQSVYLAFQRPVGWMLILAWVLAIFYLYGALHYQRLAWGVFVLPVILGLLGLSLLFGPEADQLSLPDASFWGEVHAALLLLAAVGVCVGLCASLMYLFRAWQLRAKTLPGRGLRLPSLERLEQMNRRAIDWSFPLLTAGVVIGLFLMIQHPLTAWTDPRVLSTAVLWLTFLLMVVLRYGWRLRGRLVALLTIVAFLLLVCCLVLGHSLRGGAT
;
A
#
# COMPACT_ATOMS: atom_id res chain seq x y z
N LEU A 1 -25.78 -5.25 12.74
CA LEU A 1 -24.74 -6.27 12.97
C LEU A 1 -23.61 -6.19 11.94
N ALA A 2 -23.86 -6.37 10.63
CA ALA A 2 -22.81 -6.26 9.60
C ALA A 2 -22.11 -4.89 9.51
N THR A 3 -22.87 -3.80 9.69
CA THR A 3 -22.34 -2.42 9.70
C THR A 3 -21.39 -2.17 10.87
N GLN A 4 -21.72 -2.70 12.06
CA GLN A 4 -20.87 -2.60 13.25
C GLN A 4 -19.58 -3.41 13.11
N SER A 5 -19.61 -4.61 12.54
CA SER A 5 -18.40 -5.41 12.30
C SER A 5 -17.45 -4.77 11.29
N VAL A 6 -17.98 -4.16 10.23
CA VAL A 6 -17.16 -3.43 9.24
C VAL A 6 -16.55 -2.17 9.88
N TYR A 7 -17.33 -1.46 10.69
CA TYR A 7 -16.87 -0.28 11.41
C TYR A 7 -15.75 -0.60 12.41
N LEU A 8 -15.88 -1.71 13.15
CA LEU A 8 -14.84 -2.19 14.07
C LEU A 8 -13.58 -2.65 13.34
N ALA A 9 -13.70 -3.21 12.13
CA ALA A 9 -12.55 -3.54 11.30
C ALA A 9 -11.80 -2.28 10.82
N PHE A 10 -12.50 -1.20 10.50
CA PHE A 10 -11.89 0.08 10.13
C PHE A 10 -11.06 0.71 11.26
N GLN A 11 -11.45 0.48 12.52
CA GLN A 11 -10.80 1.13 13.65
C GLN A 11 -9.57 0.37 14.19
N ARG A 12 -9.37 -0.90 13.80
CA ARG A 12 -8.24 -1.71 14.26
C ARG A 12 -7.06 -1.61 13.30
N PRO A 13 -5.81 -1.39 13.77
CA PRO A 13 -4.60 -1.44 12.91
C PRO A 13 -4.49 -2.76 12.13
N VAL A 14 -4.85 -3.88 12.77
CA VAL A 14 -4.95 -5.21 12.15
C VAL A 14 -6.06 -5.28 11.10
N GLY A 15 -7.16 -4.57 11.35
CA GLY A 15 -8.29 -4.51 10.43
C GLY A 15 -7.95 -3.80 9.12
N TRP A 16 -7.02 -2.84 9.11
CA TRP A 16 -6.51 -2.22 7.88
C TRP A 16 -5.80 -3.21 6.97
N MET A 17 -4.97 -4.11 7.53
CA MET A 17 -4.29 -5.16 6.76
C MET A 17 -5.30 -6.13 6.13
N LEU A 18 -6.32 -6.52 6.89
CA LEU A 18 -7.40 -7.39 6.42
C LEU A 18 -8.27 -6.71 5.35
N ILE A 19 -8.69 -5.46 5.57
CA ILE A 19 -9.48 -4.70 4.59
C ILE A 19 -8.68 -4.54 3.30
N LEU A 20 -7.39 -4.18 3.39
CA LEU A 20 -6.54 -4.06 2.22
C LEU A 20 -6.39 -5.41 1.49
N ALA A 21 -6.20 -6.51 2.22
CA ALA A 21 -6.15 -7.86 1.65
C ALA A 21 -7.47 -8.23 0.95
N TRP A 22 -8.62 -7.91 1.55
CA TRP A 22 -9.95 -8.13 0.97
C TRP A 22 -10.18 -7.30 -0.29
N VAL A 23 -9.82 -6.01 -0.27
CA VAL A 23 -9.92 -5.15 -1.45
C VAL A 23 -9.05 -5.71 -2.59
N LEU A 24 -7.81 -6.11 -2.29
CA LEU A 24 -6.94 -6.75 -3.28
C LEU A 24 -7.49 -8.09 -3.79
N ALA A 25 -8.11 -8.89 -2.93
CA ALA A 25 -8.76 -10.14 -3.32
C ALA A 25 -9.93 -9.89 -4.29
N ILE A 26 -10.74 -8.86 -4.04
CA ILE A 26 -11.83 -8.46 -4.95
C ILE A 26 -11.25 -7.98 -6.29
N PHE A 27 -10.23 -7.13 -6.28
CA PHE A 27 -9.54 -6.69 -7.50
C PHE A 27 -8.94 -7.88 -8.27
N TYR A 28 -8.35 -8.84 -7.57
CA TYR A 28 -7.84 -10.07 -8.16
C TYR A 28 -8.95 -10.89 -8.80
N LEU A 29 -10.05 -11.14 -8.08
CA LEU A 29 -11.18 -11.93 -8.59
C LEU A 29 -11.81 -11.26 -9.80
N TYR A 30 -12.04 -9.95 -9.74
CA TYR A 30 -12.53 -9.16 -10.88
C TYR A 30 -11.61 -9.31 -12.10
N GLY A 31 -10.29 -9.14 -11.89
CA GLY A 31 -9.29 -9.29 -12.95
C GLY A 31 -9.19 -10.71 -13.51
N ALA A 32 -9.34 -11.73 -12.66
CA ALA A 32 -9.34 -13.13 -13.05
C ALA A 32 -10.56 -13.47 -13.91
N LEU A 33 -11.75 -13.01 -13.52
CA LEU A 33 -13.00 -13.25 -14.25
C LEU A 33 -13.06 -12.51 -15.58
N HIS A 34 -12.58 -11.26 -15.65
CA HIS A 34 -12.75 -10.41 -16.84
C HIS A 34 -11.59 -10.49 -17.83
N TYR A 35 -10.36 -10.74 -17.36
CA TYR A 35 -9.17 -10.67 -18.21
C TYR A 35 -8.41 -12.00 -18.37
N GLN A 36 -8.80 -13.06 -17.63
CA GLN A 36 -8.14 -14.37 -17.62
C GLN A 36 -6.59 -14.32 -17.54
N ARG A 37 -6.05 -13.31 -16.86
CA ARG A 37 -4.60 -13.13 -16.74
C ARG A 37 -4.09 -13.91 -15.53
N LEU A 38 -3.81 -15.19 -15.73
CA LEU A 38 -3.14 -16.05 -14.73
C LEU A 38 -1.87 -15.38 -14.16
N ALA A 39 -1.19 -14.59 -15.01
CA ALA A 39 0.01 -13.87 -14.64
C ALA A 39 -0.19 -12.74 -13.63
N TRP A 40 -1.40 -12.22 -13.45
CA TRP A 40 -1.69 -11.21 -12.42
C TRP A 40 -1.82 -11.87 -11.05
N GLY A 41 -2.47 -13.03 -10.99
CA GLY A 41 -2.68 -13.78 -9.73
C GLY A 41 -1.40 -14.21 -9.04
N VAL A 42 -0.40 -14.66 -9.81
CA VAL A 42 0.89 -15.11 -9.26
C VAL A 42 1.60 -14.00 -8.47
N PHE A 43 1.40 -12.72 -8.80
CA PHE A 43 2.03 -11.60 -8.09
C PHE A 43 1.13 -11.00 -7.02
N VAL A 44 -0.19 -10.99 -7.22
CA VAL A 44 -1.13 -10.43 -6.23
C VAL A 44 -1.34 -11.40 -5.05
N LEU A 45 -1.38 -12.71 -5.29
CA LEU A 45 -1.62 -13.71 -4.24
C LEU A 45 -0.57 -13.65 -3.11
N PRO A 46 0.76 -13.60 -3.38
CA PRO A 46 1.74 -13.44 -2.32
C PRO A 46 1.55 -12.16 -1.49
N VAL A 47 1.06 -11.08 -2.10
CA VAL A 47 0.78 -9.83 -1.38
C VAL A 47 -0.41 -10.01 -0.44
N ILE A 48 -1.50 -10.62 -0.92
CA ILE A 48 -2.68 -10.94 -0.09
C ILE A 48 -2.29 -11.86 1.07
N LEU A 49 -1.56 -12.94 0.78
CA LEU A 49 -1.13 -13.90 1.80
C LEU A 49 -0.15 -13.27 2.79
N GLY A 50 0.75 -12.40 2.33
CA GLY A 50 1.65 -11.65 3.20
C GLY A 50 0.89 -10.72 4.15
N LEU A 51 -0.09 -9.96 3.65
CA LEU A 51 -0.94 -9.11 4.47
C LEU A 51 -1.76 -9.91 5.49
N LEU A 52 -2.30 -11.07 5.07
CA LEU A 52 -3.05 -11.96 5.96
C LEU A 52 -2.14 -12.59 7.03
N GLY A 53 -0.95 -13.04 6.65
CA GLY A 53 0.06 -13.59 7.57
C GLY A 53 0.53 -12.55 8.59
N LEU A 54 0.80 -11.31 8.15
CA LEU A 54 1.10 -10.20 9.06
C LEU A 54 -0.08 -9.93 10.01
N SER A 55 -1.31 -9.93 9.50
CA SER A 55 -2.49 -9.77 10.34
C SER A 55 -2.63 -10.87 11.41
N LEU A 56 -2.16 -12.10 11.15
CA LEU A 56 -2.16 -13.19 12.11
C LEU A 56 -1.02 -13.09 13.12
N LEU A 57 0.17 -12.66 12.68
CA LEU A 57 1.35 -12.48 13.55
C LEU A 57 1.17 -11.30 14.52
N PHE A 58 0.45 -10.26 14.09
CA PHE A 58 0.22 -9.04 14.85
C PHE A 58 -1.23 -8.93 15.35
N GLY A 59 -1.90 -10.04 15.70
CA GLY A 59 -3.24 -9.96 16.30
C GLY A 59 -3.49 -11.01 17.38
N PRO A 60 -4.46 -10.83 18.30
CA PRO A 60 -4.93 -9.59 18.94
C PRO A 60 -4.38 -9.46 20.38
N GLU A 61 -3.93 -8.27 20.80
CA GLU A 61 -4.24 -7.81 22.15
C GLU A 61 -5.41 -6.84 22.05
N ALA A 62 -6.52 -7.26 22.64
CA ALA A 62 -7.64 -6.38 22.88
C ALA A 62 -7.17 -5.39 23.94
N ASP A 63 -6.92 -4.15 23.55
CA ASP A 63 -7.12 -3.09 24.52
C ASP A 63 -7.98 -1.97 23.96
N GLN A 64 -9.03 -1.75 24.75
CA GLN A 64 -10.00 -0.68 24.62
C GLN A 64 -9.22 0.57 24.94
N LEU A 65 -9.12 1.54 24.04
CA LEU A 65 -9.17 2.93 24.44
C LEU A 65 -9.45 3.82 23.24
N SER A 66 -10.60 4.47 23.39
CA SER A 66 -10.98 5.73 22.81
C SER A 66 -10.94 5.77 21.30
N LEU A 67 -12.12 5.51 20.72
CA LEU A 67 -12.62 6.19 19.53
C LEU A 67 -11.89 7.54 19.40
N PRO A 68 -10.94 7.71 18.45
CA PRO A 68 -10.73 9.05 17.91
C PRO A 68 -12.13 9.43 17.43
N ASP A 69 -12.69 10.52 17.94
CA ASP A 69 -14.06 10.95 17.66
C ASP A 69 -14.42 10.54 16.24
N ALA A 70 -15.53 9.80 16.10
CA ALA A 70 -16.14 9.40 14.84
C ALA A 70 -16.50 10.64 14.03
N SER A 71 -15.46 11.34 13.61
CA SER A 71 -15.46 12.62 12.97
C SER A 71 -15.38 12.29 11.51
N PHE A 72 -16.22 12.98 10.76
CA PHE A 72 -16.24 12.89 9.31
C PHE A 72 -14.82 12.96 8.71
N TRP A 73 -13.95 13.82 9.24
CA TRP A 73 -12.56 13.96 8.82
C TRP A 73 -11.68 12.75 9.12
N GLY A 74 -11.89 12.07 10.26
CA GLY A 74 -11.20 10.82 10.59
C GLY A 74 -11.53 9.72 9.59
N GLU A 75 -12.81 9.57 9.22
CA GLU A 75 -13.25 8.58 8.23
C GLU A 75 -12.73 8.89 6.82
N VAL A 76 -12.78 10.15 6.40
CA VAL A 76 -12.24 10.60 5.10
C VAL A 76 -10.73 10.37 5.03
N HIS A 77 -9.98 10.71 6.08
CA HIS A 77 -8.54 10.43 6.18
C HIS A 77 -8.26 8.94 5.99
N ALA A 78 -9.00 8.10 6.70
CA ALA A 78 -8.91 6.65 6.65
C ALA A 78 -9.16 6.11 5.22
N ALA A 79 -10.23 6.56 4.58
CA ALA A 79 -10.60 6.14 3.23
C ALA A 79 -9.55 6.55 2.18
N LEU A 80 -9.01 7.77 2.27
CA LEU A 80 -7.97 8.27 1.37
C LEU A 80 -6.68 7.44 1.48
N LEU A 81 -6.23 7.15 2.70
CA LEU A 81 -5.05 6.32 2.92
C LEU A 81 -5.24 4.88 2.45
N LEU A 82 -6.45 4.32 2.60
CA LEU A 82 -6.76 2.99 2.07
C LEU A 82 -6.67 2.96 0.55
N LEU A 83 -7.28 3.93 -0.13
CA LEU A 83 -7.22 4.01 -1.59
C LEU A 83 -5.78 4.21 -2.09
N ALA A 84 -4.99 5.03 -1.39
CA ALA A 84 -3.57 5.16 -1.67
C ALA A 84 -2.81 3.83 -1.50
N ALA A 85 -3.08 3.09 -0.42
CA ALA A 85 -2.48 1.79 -0.15
C ALA A 85 -2.81 0.75 -1.23
N VAL A 86 -4.05 0.73 -1.73
CA VAL A 86 -4.44 -0.13 -2.86
C VAL A 86 -3.59 0.20 -4.09
N GLY A 87 -3.42 1.48 -4.41
CA GLY A 87 -2.58 1.90 -5.52
C GLY A 87 -1.09 1.54 -5.33
N VAL A 88 -0.55 1.65 -4.12
CA VAL A 88 0.81 1.17 -3.78
C VAL A 88 0.95 -0.33 -4.08
N CYS A 89 -0.02 -1.15 -3.69
CA CYS A 89 -0.01 -2.59 -3.94
C CYS A 89 -0.08 -2.92 -5.45
N VAL A 90 -0.90 -2.18 -6.21
CA VAL A 90 -0.95 -2.32 -7.68
C VAL A 90 0.39 -1.92 -8.31
N GLY A 91 1.01 -0.83 -7.84
CA GLY A 91 2.34 -0.40 -8.26
C GLY A 91 3.43 -1.43 -7.94
N LEU A 92 3.36 -2.06 -6.77
CA LEU A 92 4.25 -3.16 -6.38
C LEU A 92 4.12 -4.32 -7.36
N CYS A 93 2.90 -4.77 -7.66
CA CYS A 93 2.68 -5.88 -8.59
C CYS A 93 3.26 -5.57 -9.97
N ALA A 94 2.99 -4.36 -10.50
CA ALA A 94 3.57 -3.91 -11.76
C ALA A 94 5.11 -3.86 -11.73
N SER A 95 5.70 -3.44 -10.61
CA SER A 95 7.15 -3.35 -10.39
C SER A 95 7.81 -4.72 -10.34
N LEU A 96 7.23 -5.67 -9.62
CA LEU A 96 7.73 -7.05 -9.56
C LEU A 96 7.67 -7.73 -10.93
N MET A 97 6.56 -7.56 -11.65
CA MET A 97 6.42 -8.06 -13.02
C MET A 97 7.45 -7.42 -13.95
N TYR A 98 7.71 -6.11 -13.78
CA TYR A 98 8.70 -5.37 -14.57
C TYR A 98 10.11 -5.92 -14.34
N LEU A 99 10.51 -6.12 -13.07
CA LEU A 99 11.83 -6.66 -12.73
C LEU A 99 11.99 -8.09 -13.23
N PHE A 100 10.97 -8.92 -13.09
CA PHE A 100 10.99 -10.29 -13.60
C PHE A 100 11.15 -10.32 -15.13
N ARG A 101 10.38 -9.50 -15.87
CA ARG A 101 10.56 -9.36 -17.33
C ARG A 101 11.94 -8.83 -17.71
N ALA A 102 12.43 -7.84 -16.97
CA ALA A 102 13.74 -7.23 -17.21
C ALA A 102 14.89 -8.22 -16.94
N TRP A 103 14.69 -9.17 -16.02
CA TRP A 103 15.62 -10.27 -15.76
C TRP A 103 15.58 -11.32 -16.88
N GLN A 104 14.39 -11.76 -17.33
CA GLN A 104 14.24 -12.70 -18.44
C GLN A 104 14.91 -12.22 -19.74
N LEU A 105 14.74 -10.94 -20.09
CA LEU A 105 15.38 -10.33 -21.26
C LEU A 105 16.91 -10.34 -21.18
N ARG A 106 17.47 -10.18 -19.97
CA ARG A 106 18.92 -10.25 -19.74
C ARG A 106 19.44 -11.68 -19.76
N ALA A 107 18.65 -12.62 -19.25
CA ALA A 107 18.99 -14.04 -19.19
C ALA A 107 18.86 -14.76 -20.55
N LYS A 108 18.46 -14.05 -21.63
CA LYS A 108 18.23 -14.60 -22.98
C LYS A 108 17.34 -15.86 -22.98
N THR A 109 16.45 -15.98 -22.00
CA THR A 109 15.55 -17.14 -21.88
C THR A 109 14.62 -17.19 -23.10
N LEU A 110 14.46 -18.37 -23.72
CA LEU A 110 13.72 -18.53 -24.97
C LEU A 110 12.29 -17.95 -24.88
N PRO A 111 11.83 -17.23 -25.93
CA PRO A 111 10.44 -16.79 -26.01
C PRO A 111 9.52 -18.02 -26.13
N GLY A 112 8.82 -18.38 -25.05
CA GLY A 112 7.78 -19.42 -25.10
C GLY A 112 7.58 -20.27 -23.85
N ARG A 113 8.56 -20.36 -22.94
CA ARG A 113 8.48 -21.18 -21.70
C ARG A 113 8.27 -20.34 -20.44
N GLY A 114 7.22 -19.52 -20.38
CA GLY A 114 6.89 -18.75 -19.18
C GLY A 114 5.57 -17.98 -19.25
N LEU A 115 5.18 -17.36 -18.12
CA LEU A 115 3.96 -16.54 -18.04
C LEU A 115 3.95 -15.43 -19.11
N ARG A 116 2.81 -15.30 -19.81
CA ARG A 116 2.55 -14.19 -20.75
C ARG A 116 2.28 -12.89 -19.97
N LEU A 117 3.35 -12.25 -19.50
CA LEU A 117 3.30 -10.93 -18.88
C LEU A 117 3.28 -9.81 -19.95
N PRO A 118 2.72 -8.62 -19.65
CA PRO A 118 2.77 -7.45 -20.52
C PRO A 118 4.20 -7.02 -20.91
N SER A 119 4.31 -6.14 -21.91
CA SER A 119 5.58 -5.50 -22.29
C SER A 119 6.13 -4.63 -21.15
N LEU A 120 7.46 -4.42 -21.13
CA LEU A 120 8.12 -3.58 -20.13
C LEU A 120 7.52 -2.16 -20.07
N GLU A 121 7.26 -1.57 -21.24
CA GLU A 121 6.66 -0.24 -21.32
C GLU A 121 5.26 -0.21 -20.71
N ARG A 122 4.45 -1.24 -20.96
CA ARG A 122 3.10 -1.33 -20.38
C ARG A 122 3.14 -1.49 -18.87
N LEU A 123 4.09 -2.28 -18.34
CA LEU A 123 4.28 -2.43 -16.89
C LEU A 123 4.75 -1.12 -16.25
N GLU A 124 5.62 -0.38 -16.93
CA GLU A 124 6.07 0.93 -16.48
C GLU A 124 4.94 1.96 -16.49
N GLN A 125 4.09 1.95 -17.53
CA GLN A 125 2.88 2.78 -17.59
C GLN A 125 1.86 2.40 -16.50
N MET A 126 1.71 1.10 -16.20
CA MET A 126 0.83 0.63 -15.12
C MET A 126 1.31 1.12 -13.76
N ASN A 127 2.60 0.99 -13.46
CA ASN A 127 3.18 1.52 -12.22
C ASN A 127 3.03 3.05 -12.17
N ARG A 128 3.30 3.76 -13.27
CA ARG A 128 3.11 5.21 -13.35
C ARG A 128 1.67 5.63 -13.02
N ARG A 129 0.68 4.97 -13.61
CA ARG A 129 -0.73 5.26 -13.30
C ARG A 129 -1.05 4.98 -11.83
N ALA A 130 -0.51 3.90 -11.27
CA ALA A 130 -0.68 3.60 -9.86
C ALA A 130 -0.12 4.73 -8.98
N ILE A 131 1.07 5.26 -9.29
CA ILE A 131 1.67 6.40 -8.59
C ILE A 131 0.82 7.67 -8.77
N ASP A 132 0.35 7.96 -9.98
CA ASP A 132 -0.43 9.15 -10.30
C ASP A 132 -1.77 9.21 -9.56
N TRP A 133 -2.37 8.05 -9.29
CA TRP A 133 -3.57 7.95 -8.45
C TRP A 133 -3.22 7.95 -6.96
N SER A 134 -2.19 7.19 -6.55
CA SER A 134 -1.87 7.03 -5.12
C SER A 134 -1.33 8.31 -4.49
N PHE A 135 -0.53 9.10 -5.21
CA PHE A 135 0.10 10.29 -4.66
C PHE A 135 -0.89 11.38 -4.21
N PRO A 136 -1.88 11.81 -5.02
CA PRO A 136 -2.85 12.81 -4.57
C PRO A 136 -3.71 12.27 -3.42
N LEU A 137 -4.08 10.98 -3.44
CA LEU A 137 -4.81 10.34 -2.34
C LEU A 137 -3.99 10.32 -1.04
N LEU A 138 -2.71 9.94 -1.12
CA LEU A 138 -1.79 9.94 0.01
C LEU A 138 -1.59 11.37 0.53
N THR A 139 -1.42 12.34 -0.35
CA THR A 139 -1.22 13.74 0.01
C THR A 139 -2.46 14.30 0.73
N ALA A 140 -3.66 14.09 0.18
CA ALA A 140 -4.90 14.50 0.83
C ALA A 140 -5.06 13.81 2.20
N GLY A 141 -4.77 12.52 2.29
CA GLY A 141 -4.75 11.79 3.56
C GLY A 141 -3.79 12.41 4.57
N VAL A 142 -2.54 12.68 4.19
CA VAL A 142 -1.53 13.32 5.06
C VAL A 142 -1.97 14.71 5.50
N VAL A 143 -2.53 15.54 4.61
CA VAL A 143 -3.01 16.89 4.97
C VAL A 143 -4.13 16.83 6.01
N ILE A 144 -5.11 15.94 5.82
CA ILE A 144 -6.18 15.76 6.82
C ILE A 144 -5.60 15.19 8.13
N GLY A 145 -4.64 14.28 8.05
CA GLY A 145 -3.95 13.74 9.22
C GLY A 145 -3.23 14.83 10.02
N LEU A 146 -2.52 15.73 9.33
CA LEU A 146 -1.90 16.91 9.95
C LEU A 146 -2.94 17.80 10.61
N PHE A 147 -4.06 18.08 9.94
CA PHE A 147 -5.16 18.88 10.49
C PHE A 147 -5.72 18.28 11.78
N LEU A 148 -5.94 16.96 11.81
CA LEU A 148 -6.40 16.23 13.01
C LEU A 148 -5.35 16.28 14.13
N MET A 149 -4.06 16.34 13.79
CA MET A 149 -2.96 16.29 14.74
C MET A 149 -2.63 17.65 15.40
N ILE A 150 -3.17 18.77 14.91
CA ILE A 150 -2.91 20.12 15.44
C ILE A 150 -3.27 20.23 16.93
N GLN A 151 -4.28 19.50 17.38
CA GLN A 151 -4.76 19.55 18.76
C GLN A 151 -4.01 18.59 19.71
N HIS A 152 -3.09 17.78 19.18
CA HIS A 152 -2.34 16.78 19.93
C HIS A 152 -0.97 17.30 20.40
N PRO A 153 -0.41 16.75 21.50
CA PRO A 153 0.89 17.17 22.02
C PRO A 153 2.03 16.92 21.03
N LEU A 154 3.14 17.67 21.16
CA LEU A 154 4.32 17.54 20.30
C LEU A 154 4.92 16.12 20.29
N THR A 155 4.72 15.34 21.35
CA THR A 155 5.14 13.93 21.42
C THR A 155 4.44 13.03 20.39
N ALA A 156 3.23 13.40 19.95
CA ALA A 156 2.52 12.68 18.88
C ALA A 156 3.21 12.85 17.51
N TRP A 157 3.97 13.92 17.30
CA TRP A 157 4.68 14.20 16.05
C TRP A 157 5.90 13.30 15.86
N THR A 158 6.48 12.80 16.96
CA THR A 158 7.60 11.86 16.96
C THR A 158 7.14 10.41 17.00
N ASP A 159 5.84 10.14 16.90
CA ASP A 159 5.32 8.78 16.78
C ASP A 159 5.94 8.13 15.52
N PRO A 160 6.61 6.97 15.64
CA PRO A 160 7.17 6.23 14.52
C PRO A 160 6.19 6.01 13.36
N ARG A 161 4.88 5.91 13.62
CA ARG A 161 3.84 5.82 12.58
C ARG A 161 3.71 7.09 11.76
N VAL A 162 3.79 8.25 12.42
CA VAL A 162 3.73 9.56 11.76
C VAL A 162 4.99 9.77 10.92
N LEU A 163 6.16 9.47 11.50
CA LEU A 163 7.44 9.53 10.80
C LEU A 163 7.50 8.60 9.59
N SER A 164 7.04 7.35 9.72
CA SER A 164 7.00 6.41 8.60
C SER A 164 6.07 6.88 7.48
N THR A 165 4.95 7.52 7.84
CA THR A 165 4.00 8.09 6.88
C THR A 165 4.63 9.30 6.14
N ALA A 166 5.37 10.15 6.85
CA ALA A 166 6.10 11.26 6.24
C ALA A 166 7.18 10.76 5.26
N VAL A 167 7.94 9.71 5.63
CA VAL A 167 8.94 9.09 4.75
C VAL A 167 8.28 8.44 3.53
N LEU A 168 7.13 7.77 3.70
CA LEU A 168 6.34 7.23 2.59
C LEU A 168 5.90 8.35 1.63
N TRP A 169 5.36 9.45 2.16
CA TRP A 169 4.95 10.60 1.37
C TRP A 169 6.13 11.23 0.61
N LEU A 170 7.28 11.42 1.26
CA LEU A 170 8.51 11.90 0.61
C LEU A 170 9.00 10.95 -0.48
N THR A 171 8.85 9.63 -0.30
CA THR A 171 9.21 8.63 -1.29
C THR A 171 8.35 8.75 -2.55
N PHE A 172 7.04 8.99 -2.38
CA PHE A 172 6.14 9.29 -3.51
C PHE A 172 6.45 10.63 -4.16
N LEU A 173 6.68 11.68 -3.36
CA LEU A 173 7.08 12.99 -3.86
C LEU A 173 8.35 12.87 -4.71
N LEU A 174 9.35 12.12 -4.25
CA LEU A 174 10.57 11.84 -4.99
C LEU A 174 10.28 11.15 -6.32
N MET A 175 9.43 10.12 -6.35
CA MET A 175 9.02 9.46 -7.59
C MET A 175 8.37 10.43 -8.59
N VAL A 176 7.53 11.35 -8.10
CA VAL A 176 6.86 12.37 -8.92
C VAL A 176 7.84 13.45 -9.40
N VAL A 177 8.68 13.99 -8.53
CA VAL A 177 9.68 15.02 -8.88
C VAL A 177 10.70 14.50 -9.88
N LEU A 178 11.27 13.31 -9.61
CA LEU A 178 12.24 12.72 -10.50
C LEU A 178 11.65 12.47 -11.90
N ARG A 179 10.33 12.20 -11.99
CA ARG A 179 9.64 12.04 -13.29
C ARG A 179 9.62 13.33 -14.10
N TYR A 180 9.37 14.48 -13.48
CA TYR A 180 9.34 15.77 -14.19
C TYR A 180 10.75 16.28 -14.51
N GLY A 181 11.75 15.92 -13.69
CA GLY A 181 13.14 16.30 -13.90
C GLY A 181 13.86 15.44 -14.94
N TRP A 182 13.85 14.10 -14.79
CA TRP A 182 14.73 13.19 -15.54
C TRP A 182 13.97 11.98 -16.11
N ARG A 183 14.32 11.55 -17.33
CA ARG A 183 13.85 10.27 -17.93
C ARG A 183 14.46 9.08 -17.17
N LEU A 184 13.92 8.78 -15.99
CA LEU A 184 14.40 7.66 -15.17
C LEU A 184 14.27 6.34 -15.92
N ARG A 185 15.25 5.47 -15.69
CA ARG A 185 15.15 4.06 -16.07
C ARG A 185 14.03 3.42 -15.26
N GLY A 186 13.09 2.74 -15.91
CA GLY A 186 11.96 2.07 -15.24
C GLY A 186 12.32 1.16 -14.06
N ARG A 187 13.57 0.67 -14.01
CA ARG A 187 14.13 -0.07 -12.87
C ARG A 187 14.18 0.72 -11.56
N LEU A 188 14.63 1.98 -11.61
CA LEU A 188 14.73 2.79 -10.40
C LEU A 188 13.33 3.10 -9.86
N VAL A 189 12.38 3.40 -10.75
CA VAL A 189 10.97 3.59 -10.37
C VAL A 189 10.41 2.32 -9.73
N ALA A 190 10.65 1.15 -10.34
CA ALA A 190 10.22 -0.13 -9.76
C ALA A 190 10.81 -0.40 -8.37
N LEU A 191 12.09 -0.08 -8.14
CA LEU A 191 12.72 -0.21 -6.83
C LEU A 191 12.13 0.76 -5.80
N LEU A 192 11.92 2.03 -6.18
CA LEU A 192 11.29 3.02 -5.30
C LEU A 192 9.86 2.60 -4.92
N THR A 193 9.10 2.01 -5.84
CA THR A 193 7.76 1.48 -5.54
C THR A 193 7.80 0.30 -4.57
N ILE A 194 8.80 -0.58 -4.67
CA ILE A 194 9.02 -1.66 -3.68
C ILE A 194 9.33 -1.05 -2.30
N VAL A 195 10.22 -0.05 -2.24
CA VAL A 195 10.53 0.67 -0.99
C VAL A 195 9.28 1.32 -0.41
N ALA A 196 8.44 1.96 -1.23
CA ALA A 196 7.18 2.54 -0.78
C ALA A 196 6.21 1.48 -0.21
N PHE A 197 6.14 0.30 -0.80
CA PHE A 197 5.35 -0.80 -0.22
C PHE A 197 5.91 -1.28 1.12
N LEU A 198 7.23 -1.42 1.26
CA LEU A 198 7.85 -1.79 2.53
C LEU A 198 7.59 -0.73 3.62
N LEU A 199 7.64 0.56 3.26
CA LEU A 199 7.27 1.66 4.14
C LEU A 199 5.79 1.63 4.51
N LEU A 200 4.90 1.29 3.58
CA LEU A 200 3.48 1.09 3.86
C LEU A 200 3.27 -0.04 4.88
N VAL A 201 3.92 -1.19 4.70
CA VAL A 201 3.87 -2.30 5.67
C VAL A 201 4.41 -1.86 7.03
N CYS A 202 5.51 -1.11 7.05
CA CYS A 202 6.07 -0.53 8.27
C CYS A 202 5.05 0.38 8.98
N CYS A 203 4.35 1.26 8.26
CA CYS A 203 3.28 2.11 8.81
C CYS A 203 2.16 1.27 9.45
N LEU A 204 1.76 0.17 8.81
CA LEU A 204 0.69 -0.71 9.29
C LEU A 204 1.11 -1.49 10.55
N VAL A 205 2.36 -1.97 10.60
CA VAL A 205 2.89 -2.76 11.74
C VAL A 205 3.25 -1.87 12.93
N LEU A 206 3.86 -0.69 12.70
CA LEU A 206 4.19 0.27 13.77
C LEU A 206 2.94 0.82 14.45
N GLY A 207 1.84 0.96 13.71
CA GLY A 207 0.54 1.29 14.29
C GLY A 207 0.02 0.26 15.31
N HIS A 208 0.52 -0.98 15.28
CA HIS A 208 0.21 -2.03 16.26
C HIS A 208 1.22 -2.07 17.41
N SER A 209 2.53 -2.05 17.09
CA SER A 209 3.60 -2.44 18.03
C SER A 209 3.80 -1.51 19.22
N LEU A 210 3.39 -0.24 19.14
CA LEU A 210 3.67 0.76 20.18
C LEU A 210 2.56 0.90 21.24
N ARG A 211 1.44 0.18 21.09
CA ARG A 211 0.34 0.22 22.06
C ARG A 211 0.27 -1.00 23.00
N GLY A 212 0.91 -2.12 22.62
CA GLY A 212 1.06 -3.30 23.50
C GLY A 212 2.28 -3.26 24.41
N GLY A 213 3.16 -2.25 24.28
CA GLY A 213 4.38 -2.10 25.09
C GLY A 213 4.23 -1.23 26.33
N ALA A 214 3.02 -0.80 26.67
CA ALA A 214 2.72 0.05 27.83
C ALA A 214 2.08 -0.76 28.98
N THR A 215 2.61 -1.95 29.25
CA THR A 215 2.33 -2.71 30.48
C THR A 215 3.52 -2.62 31.42
#